data_AF-A0A7C5I053-F1
#
_entry.id   AF-A0A7C5I053-F1
#
_cell.length_a   1.000
_cell.length_b   1.000
_cell.length_c   1.000
_cell.angle_alpha   90.00
_cell.angle_beta   90.00
_cell.angle_gamma   90.00
#
_symmetry.space_group_name_H-M   'P 1'
#
loop_
_entity.id
_entity.type
_entity.pdbx_description
1 polymer ?
#
loop_
_entity_poly.entity_id
_entity_poly.type
_entity_poly.pdbx_seq_one_letter_code
_entity_poly.pdbx_strand_id
1 'polypeptide(L)'
;GIGLYGLWPSNEVYVSSLLRNRHEFSLKPVLSWKARIAQVKHIPKGEFIGYGCTYKTTRRTVLAVIPVGYYDGYSRGLSNVSYVLIKGSRAPVRGRVAMNFIAVDITDIPGVKVEDRVTLLGGEGGDSISADKLAALTGTINYEITARINQDIPRVMT
;
A
#
# COMPACT_ATOMS: atom_id res chain seq x y z
N GLY A 1 -8.31 15.54 -16.11
CA GLY A 1 -8.45 15.34 -14.66
C GLY A 1 -8.01 13.93 -14.27
N ILE A 2 -8.55 13.35 -13.19
CA ILE A 2 -8.10 12.05 -12.66
C ILE A 2 -8.20 10.88 -13.65
N GLY A 3 -9.16 10.93 -14.59
CA GLY A 3 -9.31 9.91 -15.63
C GLY A 3 -8.09 9.74 -16.53
N LEU A 4 -7.25 10.78 -16.70
CA LEU A 4 -5.98 10.68 -17.44
C LEU A 4 -4.96 9.79 -16.71
N TYR A 5 -5.08 9.65 -15.39
CA TYR A 5 -4.29 8.74 -14.58
C TYR A 5 -4.92 7.34 -14.47
N GLY A 6 -6.00 7.10 -15.22
CA GLY A 6 -6.67 5.82 -15.26
C GLY A 6 -7.50 5.51 -14.01
N LEU A 7 -7.97 6.53 -13.29
CA LEU A 7 -8.82 6.38 -12.11
C LEU A 7 -10.19 7.01 -12.35
N TRP A 8 -11.22 6.42 -11.73
CA TRP A 8 -12.58 6.93 -11.82
C TRP A 8 -12.79 8.10 -10.86
N PRO A 9 -13.53 9.16 -11.23
CA PRO A 9 -13.80 10.29 -10.34
C PRO A 9 -14.60 9.90 -9.09
N SER A 10 -15.48 8.91 -9.21
CA SER A 10 -16.25 8.34 -8.11
C SER A 10 -16.75 6.95 -8.47
N ASN A 11 -17.22 6.19 -7.48
CA ASN A 11 -17.79 4.87 -7.69
C ASN A 11 -19.11 4.94 -8.48
N GLU A 12 -19.91 5.98 -8.30
CA GLU A 12 -21.17 6.20 -9.01
C GLU A 12 -20.93 6.37 -10.51
N VAL A 13 -19.86 7.09 -10.89
CA VAL A 13 -19.48 7.26 -12.30
C VAL A 13 -19.01 5.93 -12.90
N TYR A 14 -18.22 5.15 -12.15
CA TYR A 14 -17.79 3.82 -12.57
C TYR A 14 -18.99 2.90 -12.81
N VAL A 15 -19.91 2.80 -11.84
CA VAL A 15 -21.14 1.98 -11.95
C VAL A 15 -22.02 2.48 -13.11
N SER A 16 -22.19 3.79 -13.27
CA SER A 16 -22.94 4.36 -14.40
C SER A 16 -22.33 3.97 -15.76
N SER A 17 -21.00 3.93 -15.86
CA SER A 17 -20.32 3.48 -17.08
C SER A 17 -20.61 2.01 -17.39
N LEU A 18 -20.59 1.14 -16.37
CA LEU A 18 -20.91 -0.28 -16.52
C LEU A 18 -22.36 -0.50 -16.95
N LEU A 19 -23.32 0.19 -16.31
CA LEU A 19 -24.74 0.05 -16.60
C LEU A 19 -25.13 0.57 -17.99
N ARG A 20 -24.37 1.50 -18.55
CA ARG A 20 -24.60 2.07 -19.89
C ARG A 20 -23.99 1.22 -21.02
N ASN A 21 -23.61 -0.04 -20.75
CA ASN A 21 -22.96 -0.96 -21.69
C ASN A 21 -21.73 -0.35 -22.40
N ARG A 22 -21.04 0.61 -21.77
CA ARG A 22 -19.74 1.12 -22.27
C ARG A 22 -18.62 0.15 -21.89
N HIS A 23 -18.81 -1.14 -22.14
CA HIS A 23 -17.85 -2.19 -21.78
C HIS A 23 -16.49 -2.02 -22.49
N GLU A 24 -16.46 -1.34 -23.63
CA GLU A 24 -15.23 -1.03 -24.36
C GLU A 24 -14.40 0.08 -23.72
N PHE A 25 -14.99 0.87 -22.81
CA PHE A 25 -14.30 1.97 -22.14
C PHE A 25 -13.85 1.56 -20.73
N SER A 26 -12.55 1.35 -20.56
CA SER A 26 -11.94 1.00 -19.28
C SER A 26 -10.77 1.94 -18.97
N LEU A 27 -10.81 2.52 -17.78
CA LEU A 27 -9.69 3.28 -17.24
C LEU A 27 -8.66 2.30 -16.65
N LYS A 28 -7.40 2.45 -17.08
CA LYS A 28 -6.28 1.61 -16.62
C LYS A 28 -5.35 2.46 -15.76
N PRO A 29 -5.23 2.19 -14.45
CA PRO A 29 -4.34 2.95 -13.58
C PRO A 29 -2.90 2.96 -14.11
N VAL A 30 -2.32 4.15 -14.23
CA VAL A 30 -0.96 4.33 -14.80
C VAL A 30 0.13 4.48 -13.74
N LEU A 31 -0.26 4.70 -12.48
CA LEU A 31 0.66 4.94 -11.37
C LEU A 31 0.97 3.62 -10.64
N SER A 32 2.26 3.37 -10.39
CA SER A 32 2.70 2.40 -9.40
C SER A 32 3.67 3.04 -8.43
N TRP A 33 3.52 2.73 -7.15
CA TRP A 33 4.41 3.21 -6.10
C TRP A 33 5.09 2.02 -5.44
N LYS A 34 6.42 2.00 -5.54
CA LYS A 34 7.26 0.88 -5.11
C LYS A 34 8.37 1.37 -4.21
N ALA A 35 8.78 0.52 -3.28
CA ALA A 35 9.91 0.72 -2.39
C ALA A 35 10.73 -0.57 -2.29
N ARG A 36 11.74 -0.58 -1.43
CA ARG A 36 12.54 -1.76 -1.11
C ARG A 36 12.55 -2.00 0.40
N ILE A 37 12.74 -3.25 0.79
CA ILE A 37 12.88 -3.62 2.20
C ILE A 37 14.23 -3.11 2.70
N ALA A 38 14.22 -2.26 3.73
CA ALA A 38 15.45 -1.74 4.37
C ALA A 38 15.99 -2.70 5.44
N GLN A 39 15.11 -3.42 6.13
CA GLN A 39 15.51 -4.33 7.20
C GLN A 39 14.50 -5.47 7.38
N VAL A 40 14.99 -6.64 7.80
CA VAL A 40 14.16 -7.76 8.26
C VAL A 40 14.47 -8.05 9.74
N LYS A 41 13.44 -8.26 10.56
CA LYS A 41 13.55 -8.54 12.00
C LYS A 41 12.72 -9.74 12.40
N HIS A 42 13.27 -10.59 13.28
CA HIS A 42 12.53 -11.67 13.93
C HIS A 42 12.00 -11.21 15.28
N ILE A 43 10.69 -11.33 15.47
CA ILE A 43 9.98 -10.84 16.64
C ILE A 43 9.34 -12.02 17.37
N PRO A 44 9.60 -12.22 18.67
CA PRO A 44 8.92 -13.20 19.49
C PRO A 44 7.39 -13.00 19.53
N LYS A 45 6.67 -14.04 19.99
CA LYS A 45 5.25 -13.93 20.33
C LYS A 45 5.08 -13.03 21.56
N GLY A 46 4.07 -12.17 21.54
CA GLY A 46 3.70 -11.32 22.66
C GLY A 46 4.34 -9.93 22.67
N GLU A 47 5.17 -9.61 21.67
CA GLU A 47 5.83 -8.31 21.54
C GLU A 47 4.94 -7.27 20.87
N PHE A 48 5.14 -6.00 21.23
CA PHE A 48 4.41 -4.88 20.65
C PHE A 48 5.17 -4.25 19.47
N ILE A 49 4.42 -3.82 18.45
CA ILE A 49 4.98 -3.20 17.24
C ILE A 49 4.63 -1.71 17.16
N GLY A 50 5.67 -0.89 16.99
CA GLY A 50 5.57 0.53 16.67
C GLY A 50 5.04 1.40 17.81
N TYR A 51 4.73 2.66 17.47
CA TYR A 51 4.33 3.66 18.46
C TYR A 51 3.00 3.35 19.13
N GLY A 52 2.95 3.52 20.45
CA GLY A 52 1.76 3.31 21.28
C GLY A 52 1.26 1.86 21.30
N CYS A 53 2.13 0.90 20.97
CA CYS A 53 1.88 -0.53 21.17
C CYS A 53 0.55 -1.03 20.56
N THR A 54 0.17 -0.47 19.41
CA THR A 54 -1.15 -0.71 18.78
C THR A 54 -1.35 -2.09 18.18
N TYR A 55 -0.28 -2.88 18.08
CA TYR A 55 -0.33 -4.26 17.62
C TYR A 55 0.57 -5.13 18.50
N LYS A 56 0.05 -6.29 18.92
CA LYS A 56 0.77 -7.31 19.68
C LYS A 56 0.89 -8.58 18.86
N THR A 57 2.09 -9.13 18.73
CA THR A 57 2.31 -10.37 17.96
C THR A 57 1.63 -11.55 18.64
N THR A 58 0.90 -12.35 17.86
CA THR A 58 0.19 -13.55 18.36
C THR A 58 1.01 -14.84 18.18
N ARG A 59 2.09 -14.77 17.38
CA ARG A 59 3.03 -15.84 17.10
C ARG A 59 4.43 -15.26 16.84
N ARG A 60 5.44 -16.13 16.69
CA ARG A 60 6.74 -15.71 16.16
C ARG A 60 6.51 -15.08 14.78
N THR A 61 6.92 -13.82 14.65
CA THR A 61 6.60 -12.97 13.51
C THR A 61 7.90 -12.50 12.86
N VAL A 62 7.94 -12.43 11.53
CA VAL A 62 9.03 -11.81 10.78
C VAL A 62 8.51 -10.50 10.22
N LEU A 63 9.16 -9.38 10.57
CA LEU A 63 8.79 -8.06 10.09
C LEU A 63 9.81 -7.56 9.08
N ALA A 64 9.32 -6.99 7.98
CA ALA A 64 10.11 -6.12 7.12
C ALA A 64 9.84 -4.65 7.46
N VAL A 65 10.90 -3.84 7.48
CA VAL A 65 10.84 -2.39 7.63
C VAL A 65 10.98 -1.78 6.24
N ILE A 66 9.98 -0.99 5.84
CA ILE A 66 9.98 -0.30 4.54
C ILE A 66 10.20 1.18 4.82
N PRO A 67 11.17 1.84 4.16
CA PRO A 67 11.50 3.26 4.37
C PRO A 67 10.50 4.16 3.64
N VAL A 68 9.23 4.02 4.00
CA VAL A 68 8.11 4.84 3.54
C VAL A 68 7.20 5.10 4.72
N GLY A 69 6.78 6.33 4.95
CA GLY A 69 5.83 6.69 5.99
C GLY A 69 4.89 7.82 5.59
N TYR A 70 4.28 8.46 6.57
CA TYR A 70 3.30 9.53 6.30
C TYR A 70 3.93 10.80 5.73
N TYR A 71 5.24 11.03 5.91
CA TYR A 71 5.95 12.13 5.26
C TYR A 71 6.04 11.92 3.73
N ASP A 72 6.14 10.67 3.30
CA ASP A 72 6.19 10.28 1.89
C ASP A 72 4.81 10.28 1.21
N GLY A 73 3.73 10.45 2.01
CA GLY A 73 2.35 10.41 1.55
C GLY A 73 1.59 9.14 1.92
N TYR A 74 2.23 8.16 2.58
CA TYR A 74 1.55 6.93 3.01
C TYR A 74 0.71 7.22 4.25
N SER A 75 -0.61 7.37 4.08
CA SER A 75 -1.51 7.87 5.12
C SER A 75 -1.34 7.14 6.45
N ARG A 76 -1.26 7.92 7.54
CA ARG A 76 -1.21 7.37 8.90
C ARG A 76 -2.45 6.54 9.25
N GLY A 77 -3.58 6.80 8.60
CA GLY A 77 -4.82 6.03 8.74
C GLY A 77 -4.71 4.58 8.27
N LEU A 78 -3.68 4.23 7.47
CA LEU A 78 -3.44 2.88 6.98
C LEU A 78 -2.83 1.94 8.03
N SER A 79 -2.57 2.44 9.24
CA SER A 79 -2.06 1.68 10.39
C SER A 79 -2.95 0.47 10.71
N ASN A 80 -2.37 -0.72 10.77
CA ASN A 80 -3.02 -2.01 11.07
C ASN A 80 -4.13 -2.49 10.10
N VAL A 81 -4.59 -1.66 9.16
CA VAL A 81 -5.73 -1.97 8.27
C VAL A 81 -5.33 -2.20 6.82
N SER A 82 -4.11 -1.83 6.43
CA SER A 82 -3.61 -1.95 5.07
C SER A 82 -2.62 -3.12 4.90
N TYR A 83 -2.23 -3.37 3.65
CA TYR A 83 -1.19 -4.31 3.28
C TYR A 83 -0.42 -3.78 2.08
N VAL A 84 0.79 -4.30 1.90
CA VAL A 84 1.63 -4.11 0.70
C VAL A 84 1.75 -5.44 -0.06
N LEU A 85 2.23 -5.42 -1.31
CA LEU A 85 2.58 -6.65 -2.03
C LEU A 85 4.10 -6.87 -2.01
N ILE A 86 4.51 -8.08 -1.68
CA ILE A 86 5.92 -8.53 -1.69
C ILE A 86 5.92 -9.93 -2.31
N LYS A 87 6.68 -10.11 -3.41
CA LYS A 87 6.71 -11.37 -4.18
C LYS A 87 5.33 -11.88 -4.62
N GLY A 88 4.42 -10.95 -4.93
CA GLY A 88 3.04 -11.27 -5.33
C GLY A 88 2.10 -11.64 -4.17
N SER A 89 2.58 -11.63 -2.93
CA SER A 89 1.79 -11.97 -1.74
C SER A 89 1.49 -10.71 -0.90
N ARG A 90 0.31 -10.69 -0.26
CA ARG A 90 -0.10 -9.61 0.65
C ARG A 90 0.67 -9.70 1.97
N ALA A 91 1.36 -8.63 2.33
CA ALA A 91 2.04 -8.46 3.62
C ALA A 91 1.33 -7.35 4.43
N PRO A 92 0.63 -7.66 5.53
CA PRO A 92 -0.14 -6.65 6.26
C PRO A 92 0.75 -5.68 7.02
N VAL A 93 0.35 -4.40 7.05
CA VAL A 93 1.00 -3.36 7.86
C VAL A 93 0.67 -3.60 9.33
N ARG A 94 1.70 -3.63 10.20
CA ARG A 94 1.57 -3.86 11.64
C ARG A 94 2.12 -2.68 12.43
N GLY A 95 1.36 -2.27 13.44
CA GLY A 95 1.63 -1.06 14.21
C GLY A 95 1.25 0.22 13.47
N ARG A 96 1.64 1.35 14.05
CA ARG A 96 1.41 2.66 13.45
C ARG A 96 2.37 2.91 12.30
N VAL A 97 1.84 3.48 11.22
CA VAL A 97 2.65 4.15 10.19
C VAL A 97 3.41 5.30 10.85
N ALA A 98 4.74 5.25 10.79
CA ALA A 98 5.62 6.29 11.32
C ALA A 98 5.89 7.36 10.25
N MET A 99 6.71 8.36 10.59
CA MET A 99 7.02 9.46 9.67
C MET A 99 7.66 8.96 8.38
N ASN A 100 8.66 8.08 8.51
CA ASN A 100 9.54 7.67 7.41
C ASN A 100 9.58 6.14 7.23
N PHE A 101 8.79 5.38 7.98
CA PHE A 101 8.76 3.93 7.84
C PHE A 101 7.42 3.30 8.22
N ILE A 102 7.21 2.11 7.66
CA ILE A 102 6.16 1.15 8.04
C ILE A 102 6.80 -0.19 8.38
N ALA A 103 6.15 -0.94 9.27
CA ALA A 103 6.48 -2.34 9.53
C ALA A 103 5.42 -3.23 8.87
N VAL A 104 5.86 -4.24 8.13
CA VAL A 104 4.99 -5.17 7.43
C VAL A 104 5.31 -6.61 7.82
N ASP A 105 4.28 -7.41 8.09
CA ASP A 105 4.41 -8.80 8.47
C ASP A 105 4.64 -9.67 7.23
N ILE A 106 5.80 -10.31 7.17
CA ILE A 106 6.24 -11.18 6.07
C ILE A 106 6.38 -12.63 6.53
N THR A 107 5.80 -13.00 7.68
CA THR A 107 5.97 -14.32 8.30
C THR A 107 5.55 -15.45 7.36
N ASP A 108 4.50 -15.25 6.56
CA ASP A 108 3.96 -16.26 5.64
C ASP A 108 4.51 -16.15 4.21
N ILE A 109 5.51 -15.29 3.99
CA ILE A 109 6.10 -15.06 2.66
C ILE A 109 7.56 -15.57 2.68
N PRO A 110 7.82 -16.79 2.19
CA PRO A 110 9.14 -17.38 2.29
C PRO A 110 10.15 -16.66 1.37
N GLY A 111 11.41 -16.63 1.82
CA GLY A 111 12.53 -16.16 1.01
C GLY A 111 12.55 -14.65 0.76
N VAL A 112 11.80 -13.85 1.53
CA VAL A 112 11.90 -12.39 1.52
C VAL A 112 13.23 -11.93 2.12
N LYS A 113 13.89 -10.98 1.46
CA LYS A 113 15.22 -10.46 1.82
C LYS A 113 15.23 -8.93 1.80
N VAL A 114 16.24 -8.34 2.43
CA VAL A 114 16.58 -6.92 2.26
C VAL A 114 16.77 -6.62 0.77
N GLU A 115 16.42 -5.41 0.34
CA GLU A 115 16.37 -4.96 -1.06
C GLU A 115 15.27 -5.57 -1.94
N ASP A 116 14.49 -6.55 -1.45
CA ASP A 116 13.33 -7.03 -2.20
C ASP A 116 12.33 -5.90 -2.43
N ARG A 117 11.71 -5.92 -3.62
CA ARG A 117 10.73 -4.93 -4.04
C ARG A 117 9.44 -5.07 -3.26
N VAL A 118 8.88 -3.93 -2.89
CA VAL A 118 7.58 -3.80 -2.23
C VAL A 118 6.70 -2.90 -3.06
N THR A 119 5.49 -3.35 -3.38
CA THR A 119 4.49 -2.55 -4.09
C THR A 119 3.48 -1.99 -3.08
N LEU A 120 3.43 -0.66 -2.94
CA LEU A 120 2.49 0.06 -2.07
C LEU A 120 1.20 0.45 -2.79
N LEU A 121 1.30 0.72 -4.10
CA LEU A 121 0.19 1.02 -4.99
C LEU A 121 0.51 0.46 -6.39
N GLY A 122 -0.46 -0.18 -7.02
CA GLY A 122 -0.30 -0.86 -8.32
C GLY A 122 -0.40 -2.38 -8.19
N GLY A 123 -0.05 -3.09 -9.27
CA GLY A 123 -0.18 -4.54 -9.36
C GLY A 123 1.14 -5.31 -9.32
N GLU A 124 1.11 -6.50 -8.71
CA GLU A 124 2.21 -7.47 -8.71
C GLU A 124 1.66 -8.90 -8.52
N GLY A 125 2.11 -9.86 -9.34
CA GLY A 125 1.77 -11.28 -9.15
C GLY A 125 0.29 -11.63 -9.32
N GLY A 126 -0.48 -10.85 -10.08
CA GLY A 126 -1.92 -11.05 -10.28
C GLY A 126 -2.80 -10.39 -9.20
N ASP A 127 -2.21 -9.83 -8.15
CA ASP A 127 -2.89 -9.01 -7.15
C ASP A 127 -2.59 -7.53 -7.36
N SER A 128 -3.41 -6.64 -6.80
CA SER A 128 -3.19 -5.20 -6.88
C SER A 128 -3.70 -4.43 -5.67
N ILE A 129 -3.08 -3.28 -5.44
CA ILE A 129 -3.50 -2.29 -4.46
C ILE A 129 -3.89 -1.03 -5.24
N SER A 130 -5.20 -0.78 -5.35
CA SER A 130 -5.71 0.41 -6.03
C SER A 130 -5.72 1.63 -5.10
N ALA A 131 -5.64 2.82 -5.69
CA ALA A 131 -5.81 4.07 -4.96
C ALA A 131 -7.19 4.13 -4.27
N ASP A 132 -8.26 3.67 -4.92
CA ASP A 132 -9.61 3.59 -4.35
C ASP A 132 -9.66 2.71 -3.10
N LYS A 133 -8.93 1.60 -3.08
CA LYS A 133 -8.88 0.71 -1.91
C LYS A 133 -8.22 1.40 -0.71
N LEU A 134 -7.09 2.07 -0.93
CA LEU A 134 -6.42 2.82 0.14
C LEU A 134 -7.26 4.01 0.61
N ALA A 135 -7.96 4.66 -0.31
CA ALA A 135 -8.88 5.75 -0.03
C ALA A 135 -10.05 5.27 0.86
N ALA A 136 -10.68 4.15 0.51
CA ALA A 136 -11.74 3.55 1.31
C ALA A 136 -11.29 3.18 2.74
N LEU A 137 -10.07 2.64 2.89
CA LEU A 137 -9.50 2.32 4.21
C LEU A 137 -9.22 3.56 5.08
N THR A 138 -9.12 4.74 4.47
CA THR A 138 -8.75 5.99 5.17
C THR A 138 -9.84 7.04 5.16
N GLY A 139 -11.02 6.73 4.60
CA GLY A 139 -12.16 7.64 4.56
C GLY A 139 -11.97 8.83 3.61
N THR A 140 -11.25 8.64 2.50
CA THR A 140 -11.03 9.68 1.48
C THR A 140 -11.31 9.14 0.05
N ILE A 141 -10.84 9.86 -0.97
CA ILE A 141 -10.94 9.57 -2.40
C ILE A 141 -9.56 9.31 -3.01
N ASN A 142 -9.54 8.63 -4.15
CA ASN A 142 -8.31 8.26 -4.87
C ASN A 142 -7.41 9.47 -5.23
N TYR A 143 -8.00 10.65 -5.45
CA TYR A 143 -7.29 11.92 -5.64
C TYR A 143 -6.32 12.19 -4.50
N GLU A 144 -6.78 12.12 -3.24
CA GLU A 144 -5.95 12.41 -2.07
C GLU A 144 -4.81 11.39 -1.92
N ILE A 145 -5.08 10.11 -2.21
CA ILE A 145 -4.06 9.06 -2.18
C ILE A 145 -2.95 9.35 -3.18
N THR A 146 -3.30 9.69 -4.42
CA THR A 146 -2.30 9.96 -5.46
C THR A 146 -1.60 11.30 -5.30
N ALA A 147 -2.32 12.35 -4.89
CA ALA A 147 -1.79 13.70 -4.78
C ALA A 147 -0.88 13.90 -3.56
N ARG A 148 -1.02 13.07 -2.52
CA ARG A 148 -0.18 13.15 -1.32
C ARG A 148 1.20 12.50 -1.46
N ILE A 149 1.47 11.78 -2.54
CA ILE A 149 2.78 11.18 -2.79
C ILE A 149 3.80 12.31 -2.90
N ASN A 150 4.71 12.37 -1.93
CA ASN A 150 5.61 13.50 -1.72
C ASN A 150 6.42 13.83 -2.98
N GLN A 151 6.49 15.11 -3.35
CA GLN A 151 7.22 15.64 -4.51
C GLN A 151 8.72 15.31 -4.53
N ASP A 152 9.31 14.88 -3.42
CA ASP A 152 10.73 14.50 -3.38
C ASP A 152 10.99 13.06 -3.86
N ILE A 153 9.95 12.23 -3.97
CA ILE A 153 10.07 10.83 -4.42
C ILE A 153 10.37 10.78 -5.93
N PRO A 154 11.42 10.11 -6.43
CA PRO A 154 11.71 10.09 -7.88
C PRO A 154 10.56 9.51 -8.73
N ARG A 155 10.29 10.13 -9.89
CA ARG A 155 9.27 9.67 -10.85
C ARG A 155 9.99 9.06 -12.04
N VAL A 156 9.74 7.79 -12.28
CA VAL A 156 10.32 7.06 -13.41
C VAL A 156 9.21 6.78 -14.40
N MET A 157 9.41 7.22 -15.65
CA MET A 157 8.52 6.91 -16.76
C MET A 157 9.12 5.71 -17.51
N THR A 158 8.35 4.62 -17.64
CA THR A 158 8.74 3.38 -18.31
C THR A 158 7.77 3.05 -19.43
#